data_AF-A0A699TYV7-F1
#
_entry.id   AF-A0A699TYV7-F1
#
_cell.length_a   1.000
_cell.length_b   1.000
_cell.length_c   1.000
_cell.angle_alpha   90.00
_cell.angle_beta   90.00
_cell.angle_gamma   90.00
#
_symmetry.space_group_name_H-M   'P 1'
#
loop_
_entity.id
_entity.type
_entity.pdbx_description
1 polymer ?
#
loop_
_entity_poly.entity_id
_entity_poly.type
_entity_poly.pdbx_seq_one_letter_code
_entity_poly.pdbx_strand_id
1 'polypeptide(L)'
;DFEESFAPVARLEAIRLFIANAASQNMPIFHMDVKIAFLNVELNEVIYVSQLEGFVNLDLPTHVYKLKKALYGLKHAPRAWYDKLSRFLMSIGFSKGVVDPTLFTRKTGLQVSQNLRGIFINQSKYALEILKKYGLKSSASVDTPMMEKMKLDEDRQG
;
A
#
# COMPACT_ATOMS: atom_id res chain seq x y z
N ASP A 1 -25.98 9.82 -10.73
CA ASP A 1 -24.71 9.80 -9.96
C ASP A 1 -24.76 8.93 -8.70
N PHE A 2 -25.25 7.69 -8.80
CA PHE A 2 -25.35 6.76 -7.65
C PHE A 2 -24.32 5.60 -7.72
N GLU A 3 -23.66 5.43 -8.86
CA GLU A 3 -22.79 4.28 -9.19
C GLU A 3 -21.41 4.32 -8.50
N GLU A 4 -20.91 5.49 -8.11
CA GLU A 4 -19.55 5.62 -7.53
C GLU A 4 -19.50 5.60 -5.99
N SER A 5 -20.61 5.31 -5.30
CA SER A 5 -20.69 5.45 -3.83
C SER A 5 -20.00 4.36 -3.02
N PHE A 6 -19.71 3.20 -3.63
CA PHE A 6 -19.21 2.04 -2.91
C PHE A 6 -17.68 1.94 -2.93
N ALA A 7 -17.12 1.39 -1.84
CA ALA A 7 -15.71 1.04 -1.79
C ALA A 7 -15.43 -0.19 -2.65
N PRO A 8 -14.28 -0.24 -3.33
CA PRO A 8 -13.85 -1.47 -3.97
C PRO A 8 -13.57 -2.55 -2.91
N VAL A 9 -14.05 -3.75 -3.16
CA VAL A 9 -13.86 -4.93 -2.31
C VAL A 9 -12.84 -5.85 -2.96
N ALA A 10 -11.95 -6.43 -2.15
CA ALA A 10 -10.93 -7.34 -2.65
C ALA A 10 -11.58 -8.56 -3.31
N ARG A 11 -11.14 -8.86 -4.54
CA ARG A 11 -11.66 -10.00 -5.29
C ARG A 11 -11.11 -11.30 -4.71
N LEU A 12 -11.97 -12.31 -4.61
CA LEU A 12 -11.57 -13.60 -4.04
C LEU A 12 -10.50 -14.27 -4.91
N GLU A 13 -10.55 -14.05 -6.22
CA GLU A 13 -9.55 -14.51 -7.18
C GLU A 13 -8.18 -13.88 -6.90
N ALA A 14 -8.14 -12.58 -6.60
CA ALA A 14 -6.90 -11.88 -6.28
C ALA A 14 -6.31 -12.37 -4.94
N ILE A 15 -7.15 -12.61 -3.93
CA ILE A 15 -6.73 -13.18 -2.65
C ILE A 15 -6.16 -14.59 -2.84
N ARG A 16 -6.84 -15.46 -3.59
CA ARG A 16 -6.38 -16.82 -3.88
C ARG A 16 -5.05 -16.82 -4.63
N LEU A 17 -4.92 -15.97 -5.65
CA LEU A 17 -3.67 -15.83 -6.40
C LEU A 17 -2.53 -15.33 -5.51
N PHE A 18 -2.79 -14.36 -4.64
CA PHE A 18 -1.81 -13.86 -3.68
C PHE A 18 -1.32 -14.97 -2.74
N ILE A 19 -2.24 -15.74 -2.14
CA ILE A 19 -1.90 -16.85 -1.24
C ILE A 19 -1.11 -17.93 -1.98
N ALA A 20 -1.55 -18.32 -3.18
CA ALA A 20 -0.85 -19.32 -4.00
C ALA A 20 0.57 -18.87 -4.37
N ASN A 21 0.73 -17.61 -4.78
CA ASN A 21 2.05 -17.05 -5.08
C ASN A 21 2.96 -17.03 -3.84
N ALA A 22 2.45 -16.57 -2.70
CA ALA A 22 3.20 -16.54 -1.45
C ALA A 22 3.64 -17.94 -1.01
N ALA A 23 2.75 -18.94 -1.10
CA ALA A 23 3.08 -20.33 -0.81
C ALA A 23 4.16 -20.89 -1.75
N SER A 24 4.06 -20.60 -3.06
CA SER A 24 5.05 -21.06 -4.06
C SER A 24 6.44 -20.46 -3.86
N GLN A 25 6.52 -19.24 -3.32
CA GLN A 25 7.78 -18.53 -3.07
C GLN A 25 8.24 -18.64 -1.61
N ASN A 26 7.59 -19.47 -0.80
CA ASN A 26 7.84 -19.62 0.64
C ASN A 26 7.87 -18.28 1.40
N MET A 27 6.96 -17.36 1.02
CA MET A 27 6.87 -16.03 1.62
C MET A 27 5.94 -16.04 2.84
N PRO A 28 6.32 -15.40 3.96
CA PRO A 28 5.42 -15.23 5.09
C PRO A 28 4.29 -14.26 4.72
N ILE A 29 3.06 -14.59 5.14
CA ILE A 29 1.89 -13.73 5.02
C ILE A 29 1.59 -13.10 6.37
N PHE A 30 1.44 -11.78 6.40
CA PHE A 30 1.01 -11.04 7.58
C PHE A 30 -0.41 -10.53 7.37
N HIS A 31 -1.26 -10.72 8.37
CA HIS A 31 -2.63 -10.20 8.39
C HIS A 31 -2.73 -9.08 9.43
N MET A 32 -3.39 -8.00 9.05
CA MET A 32 -3.62 -6.84 9.92
C MET A 32 -5.07 -6.38 9.78
N ASP A 33 -5.73 -6.21 10.92
CA ASP A 33 -7.04 -5.58 11.01
C ASP A 33 -6.91 -4.17 11.60
N VAL A 34 -7.56 -3.20 10.97
CA VAL A 34 -7.52 -1.80 11.41
C VAL A 34 -8.73 -1.51 12.28
N LYS A 35 -8.48 -1.41 13.58
CA LYS A 35 -9.52 -1.02 14.54
C LYS A 35 -10.04 0.38 14.23
N ILE A 36 -11.37 0.49 14.21
CA ILE A 36 -12.07 1.77 14.10
C ILE A 36 -11.69 2.55 12.82
N ALA A 37 -11.51 1.86 11.70
CA ALA A 37 -11.10 2.45 10.42
C ALA A 37 -11.92 3.69 10.01
N PHE A 38 -13.24 3.66 10.22
CA PHE A 38 -14.14 4.74 9.79
C PHE A 38 -14.04 6.02 10.65
N LEU A 39 -13.79 5.90 11.96
CA LEU A 39 -13.60 7.09 12.81
C LEU A 39 -12.24 7.77 12.56
N ASN A 40 -11.37 7.18 11.75
CA ASN A 40 -10.11 7.78 11.33
C ASN A 40 -10.23 8.56 10.02
N VAL A 41 -11.43 8.65 9.43
CA VAL A 41 -11.64 9.32 8.14
C VAL A 41 -12.43 10.60 8.34
N GLU A 42 -11.98 11.65 7.64
CA GLU A 42 -12.72 12.90 7.51
C GLU A 42 -13.81 12.74 6.45
N LEU A 43 -14.99 13.23 6.75
CA LEU A 43 -16.09 13.26 5.79
C LEU A 43 -15.88 14.44 4.85
N ASN A 44 -15.80 14.17 3.54
CA ASN A 44 -15.78 15.22 2.53
C ASN A 44 -17.12 15.96 2.43
N GLU A 45 -18.21 15.30 2.86
CA GLU A 45 -19.56 15.82 2.83
C GLU A 45 -20.08 16.12 4.23
N VAL A 46 -20.93 17.14 4.33
CA VAL A 46 -21.61 17.48 5.57
C VAL A 46 -22.79 16.54 5.76
N ILE A 47 -22.67 15.64 6.73
CA ILE A 47 -23.71 14.66 7.03
C ILE A 47 -24.33 15.00 8.38
N TYR A 48 -25.66 15.05 8.41
CA TYR A 48 -26.44 15.24 9.63
C TYR A 48 -27.15 13.93 10.00
N VAL A 49 -27.27 13.67 11.29
CA VAL A 49 -28.03 12.53 11.83
C VAL A 49 -29.06 13.03 12.84
N SER A 50 -30.19 12.34 12.90
CA SER A 50 -31.19 12.58 13.93
C SER A 50 -30.59 12.36 15.31
N GLN A 51 -31.17 13.01 16.31
CA GLN A 51 -30.82 12.76 17.70
C GLN A 51 -31.20 11.32 18.06
N LEU A 52 -30.31 10.64 18.78
CA LEU A 52 -30.54 9.28 19.25
C LEU A 52 -31.58 9.29 20.37
N GLU A 53 -32.39 8.24 20.43
CA GLU A 53 -33.30 8.01 21.55
C GLU A 53 -32.50 7.96 22.87
N GLY A 54 -32.93 8.73 23.87
CA GLY A 54 -32.21 8.90 25.14
C GLY A 54 -31.12 9.99 25.14
N PHE A 55 -30.80 10.60 23.99
CA PHE A 55 -29.83 11.71 23.87
C PHE A 55 -30.45 12.98 23.25
N VAL A 56 -31.78 13.04 23.19
CA VAL A 56 -32.49 14.21 22.66
C VAL A 56 -32.28 15.41 23.57
N ASN A 57 -31.82 16.51 23.00
CA ASN A 57 -31.77 17.80 23.66
C ASN A 57 -33.19 18.35 23.82
N LEU A 58 -33.64 18.49 25.07
CA LEU A 58 -34.99 18.98 25.39
C LEU A 58 -35.23 20.43 24.99
N ASP A 59 -34.17 21.26 24.98
CA ASP A 59 -34.27 22.66 24.57
C ASP A 59 -34.37 22.79 23.03
N LEU A 60 -33.84 21.81 22.31
CA LEU A 60 -33.76 21.80 20.84
C LEU A 60 -34.18 20.44 20.26
N PRO A 61 -35.45 20.02 20.46
CA PRO A 61 -35.90 18.66 20.15
C PRO A 61 -35.89 18.35 18.63
N THR A 62 -35.97 19.36 17.78
CA THR A 62 -35.98 19.22 16.32
C THR A 62 -34.59 19.31 15.67
N HIS A 63 -33.54 19.56 16.46
CA HIS A 63 -32.19 19.68 15.92
C HIS A 63 -31.62 18.34 15.50
N VAL A 64 -30.56 18.40 14.69
CA VAL A 64 -29.81 17.25 14.19
C VAL A 64 -28.31 17.44 14.49
N TYR A 65 -27.58 16.34 14.65
CA TYR A 65 -26.14 16.40 14.88
C TYR A 65 -25.37 16.35 13.57
N LYS A 66 -24.40 17.25 13.40
CA LYS A 66 -23.43 17.19 12.30
C LYS A 66 -22.33 16.19 12.64
N LEU A 67 -22.12 15.20 11.77
CA LEU A 67 -21.02 14.25 11.90
C LEU A 67 -19.69 14.93 11.55
N LYS A 68 -18.72 14.82 12.47
CA LYS A 68 -17.32 15.21 12.23
C LYS A 68 -16.48 14.07 11.63
N LYS A 69 -16.92 12.83 11.83
CA LYS A 69 -16.21 11.59 11.46
C LYS A 69 -17.21 10.59 10.89
N ALA A 70 -16.74 9.71 10.02
CA ALA A 70 -17.58 8.70 9.38
C ALA A 70 -18.03 7.63 10.40
N LEU A 71 -19.33 7.36 10.46
CA LEU A 71 -19.91 6.31 11.31
C LEU A 71 -20.10 5.01 10.54
N TYR A 72 -20.22 3.90 11.28
CA TYR A 72 -20.66 2.62 10.72
C TYR A 72 -22.06 2.74 10.12
N GLY A 73 -22.32 2.01 9.04
CA GLY A 73 -23.59 2.03 8.31
C GLY A 73 -23.71 3.17 7.29
N LEU A 74 -22.80 4.16 7.31
CA LEU A 74 -22.77 5.18 6.28
C LEU A 74 -22.21 4.62 4.97
N LYS A 75 -22.98 4.71 3.88
CA LYS A 75 -22.61 4.18 2.55
C LYS A 75 -21.25 4.69 2.05
N HIS A 76 -20.91 5.93 2.39
CA HIS A 76 -19.66 6.58 1.98
C HIS A 76 -18.45 6.27 2.88
N ALA A 77 -18.66 5.76 4.11
CA ALA A 77 -17.57 5.52 5.05
C ALA A 77 -16.52 4.52 4.54
N PRO A 78 -16.90 3.38 3.93
CA PRO A 78 -15.94 2.46 3.33
C PRO A 78 -15.10 3.11 2.22
N ARG A 79 -15.72 3.94 1.38
CA ARG A 79 -15.04 4.56 0.23
C ARG A 79 -14.05 5.61 0.70
N ALA A 80 -14.47 6.47 1.62
CA ALA A 80 -13.60 7.50 2.19
C ALA A 80 -12.40 6.86 2.93
N TRP A 81 -12.59 5.71 3.58
CA TRP A 81 -11.49 4.93 4.15
C TRP A 81 -10.53 4.40 3.08
N TYR A 82 -11.06 3.76 2.04
CA TYR A 82 -10.25 3.26 0.92
C TYR A 82 -9.41 4.38 0.29
N ASP A 83 -9.99 5.55 0.05
CA ASP A 83 -9.28 6.69 -0.56
C ASP A 83 -8.18 7.23 0.37
N LYS A 84 -8.42 7.25 1.69
CA LYS A 84 -7.40 7.64 2.68
C LYS A 84 -6.25 6.63 2.73
N LEU A 85 -6.57 5.34 2.79
CA LEU A 85 -5.59 4.26 2.82
C LEU A 85 -4.78 4.22 1.51
N SER A 86 -5.44 4.30 0.36
CA SER A 86 -4.79 4.31 -0.96
C SER A 86 -3.79 5.46 -1.07
N ARG A 87 -4.15 6.67 -0.64
CA ARG A 87 -3.24 7.82 -0.64
C ARG A 87 -2.02 7.58 0.25
N PHE A 88 -2.23 7.02 1.44
CA PHE A 88 -1.14 6.69 2.35
C PHE A 88 -0.21 5.61 1.78
N LEU A 89 -0.75 4.52 1.22
CA LEU A 89 0.07 3.46 0.61
C LEU A 89 0.89 4.01 -0.57
N MET A 90 0.28 4.85 -1.39
CA MET A 90 0.97 5.51 -2.51
C MET A 90 2.07 6.46 -2.04
N SER A 91 1.86 7.20 -0.95
CA SER A 91 2.89 8.12 -0.42
C SER A 91 4.11 7.40 0.12
N ILE A 92 3.97 6.16 0.60
CA ILE A 92 5.09 5.31 1.04
C ILE A 92 5.65 4.40 -0.07
N GLY A 93 5.26 4.65 -1.33
CA GLY A 93 5.86 4.05 -2.52
C GLY A 93 5.18 2.76 -3.02
N PHE A 94 3.98 2.42 -2.56
CA PHE A 94 3.18 1.39 -3.22
C PHE A 94 2.54 1.94 -4.50
N SER A 95 2.25 1.02 -5.42
CA SER A 95 1.50 1.29 -6.65
C SER A 95 0.20 0.50 -6.62
N LYS A 96 -0.90 1.17 -6.98
CA LYS A 96 -2.22 0.56 -7.10
C LYS A 96 -2.29 -0.33 -8.33
N GLY A 97 -2.93 -1.50 -8.22
CA GLY A 97 -3.18 -2.40 -9.32
C GLY A 97 -4.13 -1.80 -10.37
N VAL A 98 -3.86 -2.09 -11.64
CA VAL A 98 -4.70 -1.63 -12.77
C VAL A 98 -5.97 -2.49 -12.89
N VAL A 99 -5.82 -3.81 -12.74
CA VAL A 99 -6.91 -4.79 -12.89
C VAL A 99 -7.75 -4.90 -11.60
N ASP A 100 -7.08 -4.89 -10.45
CA ASP A 100 -7.72 -4.86 -9.14
C ASP A 100 -7.20 -3.66 -8.33
N PRO A 101 -8.04 -2.61 -8.12
CA PRO A 101 -7.64 -1.42 -7.40
C PRO A 101 -7.47 -1.64 -5.89
N THR A 102 -7.88 -2.79 -5.34
CA THR A 102 -7.64 -3.15 -3.94
C THR A 102 -6.28 -3.81 -3.71
N LEU A 103 -5.61 -4.25 -4.77
CA LEU A 103 -4.27 -4.82 -4.71
C LEU A 103 -3.21 -3.72 -4.86
N PHE A 104 -2.33 -3.62 -3.88
CA PHE A 104 -1.20 -2.70 -3.89
C PHE A 104 0.10 -3.47 -3.93
N THR A 105 1.02 -3.05 -4.79
CA THR A 105 2.34 -3.68 -4.91
C THR A 105 3.43 -2.64 -4.71
N ARG A 106 4.49 -3.02 -3.99
CA ARG A 106 5.70 -2.20 -3.86
C ARG A 106 6.87 -3.01 -4.37
N LYS A 107 7.50 -2.52 -5.43
CA LYS A 107 8.75 -3.10 -5.92
C LYS A 107 9.89 -2.48 -5.12
N THR A 108 10.56 -3.28 -4.30
CA THR A 108 11.87 -2.89 -3.78
C THR A 108 12.84 -2.86 -4.95
N GLY A 109 13.83 -1.96 -4.93
CA GLY A 109 14.84 -1.85 -5.99
C GLY A 109 15.76 -3.09 -6.10
N LEU A 110 15.58 -4.05 -5.20
CA LEU A 110 16.29 -5.32 -5.17
C LEU A 110 15.64 -6.30 -6.17
N GLN A 111 16.40 -6.74 -7.16
CA GLN A 111 16.02 -7.83 -8.05
C GLN A 111 16.82 -9.07 -7.63
N VAL A 112 16.12 -10.19 -7.49
CA VAL A 112 16.71 -11.50 -7.24
C VAL A 112 16.45 -12.34 -8.48
N SER A 113 17.52 -12.85 -9.09
CA SER A 113 17.45 -13.80 -10.21
C SER A 113 18.22 -15.05 -9.85
N GLN A 114 17.57 -16.20 -9.96
CA GLN A 114 18.20 -17.50 -9.75
C GLN A 114 18.45 -18.18 -11.10
N ASN A 115 19.65 -18.71 -11.30
CA ASN A 115 20.01 -19.52 -12.46
C ASN A 115 20.88 -20.71 -12.04
N LEU A 116 21.28 -21.57 -12.99
CA LEU A 116 22.12 -22.75 -12.72
C LEU A 116 23.49 -22.42 -12.09
N ARG A 117 23.95 -21.15 -12.15
CA ARG A 117 25.22 -20.70 -11.55
C ARG A 117 25.04 -20.09 -10.15
N GLY A 118 23.80 -19.94 -9.67
CA GLY A 118 23.52 -19.43 -8.32
C GLY A 118 22.44 -18.37 -8.27
N ILE A 119 22.36 -17.69 -7.11
CA ILE A 119 21.43 -16.60 -6.83
C ILE A 119 22.16 -15.28 -7.03
N PHE A 120 21.65 -14.44 -7.91
CA PHE A 120 22.15 -13.10 -8.17
C PHE A 120 21.19 -12.08 -7.57
N ILE A 121 21.71 -11.23 -6.69
CA ILE A 121 21.00 -10.08 -6.13
C ILE A 121 21.58 -8.84 -6.79
N ASN A 122 20.74 -8.03 -7.43
CA ASN A 122 21.18 -6.78 -8.05
C ASN A 122 20.21 -5.63 -7.74
N GLN A 123 20.69 -4.40 -7.95
CA GLN A 123 19.91 -3.18 -7.78
C GLN A 123 19.87 -2.36 -9.08
N SER A 124 19.81 -3.03 -10.24
CA SER A 124 19.88 -2.35 -11.55
C SER A 124 18.88 -1.21 -11.66
N LYS A 125 17.67 -1.40 -11.14
CA LYS A 125 16.63 -0.37 -11.15
C LYS A 125 17.01 0.87 -10.34
N TYR A 126 17.62 0.68 -9.16
CA TYR A 126 18.10 1.80 -8.35
C TYR A 126 19.23 2.57 -9.05
N ALA A 127 20.20 1.85 -9.61
CA ALA A 127 21.27 2.45 -10.40
C ALA A 127 20.73 3.25 -11.61
N LEU A 128 19.74 2.70 -12.33
CA LEU A 128 19.09 3.37 -13.46
C LEU A 128 18.32 4.64 -13.05
N GLU A 129 17.66 4.65 -11.88
CA GLU A 129 17.00 5.86 -11.37
C GLU A 129 18.01 6.96 -10.99
N ILE A 130 19.18 6.60 -10.44
CA ILE A 130 20.29 7.55 -10.21
C ILE A 130 20.78 8.12 -11.53
N LEU A 131 21.08 7.27 -12.51
CA LEU A 131 21.54 7.72 -13.83
C LEU A 131 20.52 8.64 -14.48
N LYS A 132 19.22 8.33 -14.37
CA LYS A 132 18.14 9.20 -14.84
C LYS A 132 18.12 10.54 -14.13
N LYS A 133 18.24 10.55 -12.80
CA LYS A 133 18.22 11.78 -11.97
C LYS A 133 19.31 12.76 -12.36
N TYR A 134 20.49 12.27 -12.74
CA TYR A 134 21.64 13.10 -13.11
C TYR A 134 21.85 13.24 -14.62
N GLY A 135 20.90 12.78 -15.45
CA GLY A 135 20.99 12.90 -16.91
C GLY A 135 22.06 12.02 -17.56
N LEU A 136 22.54 10.99 -16.87
CA LEU A 136 23.65 10.10 -17.31
C LEU A 136 23.17 8.87 -18.10
N LYS A 137 21.97 8.92 -18.70
CA LYS A 137 21.42 7.77 -19.44
C LYS A 137 22.18 7.44 -20.73
N SER A 138 22.80 8.44 -21.34
CA SER A 138 23.57 8.32 -22.58
C SER A 138 25.09 8.20 -22.32
N SER A 139 25.49 8.15 -21.05
CA SER A 139 26.90 8.02 -20.68
C SER A 139 27.41 6.62 -21.04
N ALA A 140 28.60 6.55 -21.63
CA ALA A 140 29.24 5.27 -21.92
C ALA A 140 29.53 4.52 -20.61
N SER A 141 29.28 3.21 -20.60
CA SER A 141 29.72 2.34 -19.52
C SER A 141 31.23 2.30 -19.52
N VAL A 142 31.86 2.72 -18.43
CA VAL A 142 33.28 2.50 -18.18
C VAL A 142 33.36 1.37 -17.17
N ASP A 143 34.13 0.34 -17.47
CA ASP A 143 34.50 -0.66 -16.47
C ASP A 143 35.26 0.06 -15.37
N THR A 144 34.54 0.42 -14.31
CA THR A 144 35.17 0.99 -13.14
C THR A 144 35.87 -0.18 -12.47
N PRO A 145 37.20 -0.14 -12.28
CA PRO A 145 37.88 -1.17 -11.51
C PRO A 145 37.33 -1.09 -10.09
N MET A 146 36.42 -2.00 -9.76
CA MET A 146 36.02 -2.20 -8.39
C MET A 146 37.29 -2.54 -7.62
N MET A 147 37.60 -1.78 -6.57
CA MET A 147 38.79 -2.09 -5.78
C MET A 147 38.61 -3.50 -5.20
N GLU A 148 39.38 -4.46 -5.70
CA GLU A 148 39.37 -5.89 -5.31
C GLU A 148 39.80 -6.13 -3.85
N LYS A 149 39.80 -5.10 -2.99
CA LYS A 149 40.05 -5.28 -1.57
C LYS A 149 38.77 -5.73 -0.86
N MET A 150 38.27 -6.90 -1.24
CA MET A 150 37.60 -7.76 -0.28
C MET A 150 38.66 -8.14 0.77
N LYS A 151 38.67 -7.43 1.90
CA LYS A 151 39.28 -7.93 3.14
C LYS A 151 38.37 -9.03 3.69
N LEU A 152 38.29 -10.14 2.97
CA LEU A 152 37.65 -11.35 3.45
C LEU A 152 38.75 -12.39 3.54
N ASP A 153 39.21 -12.61 4.76
CA ASP A 153 40.11 -13.72 5.07
C ASP A 153 39.27 -14.99 5.26
N GLU A 154 39.83 -16.14 4.87
CA GLU A 154 39.24 -17.44 5.17
C GLU A 154 39.21 -17.67 6.69
N ASP A 155 38.03 -17.99 7.21
CA ASP A 155 37.90 -18.51 8.56
C ASP A 155 38.45 -19.94 8.60
N ARG A 156 39.61 -20.09 9.25
CA ARG A 156 40.29 -21.39 9.40
C ARG A 156 39.66 -22.28 10.47
N GLN A 157 38.61 -21.84 11.16
CA GLN A 157 37.94 -22.62 12.20
C GLN A 157 36.51 -23.05 11.83
N GLY A 158 35.92 -22.47 10.79
CA GLY A 158 34.59 -22.85 10.30
C GLY A 158 33.45 -22.14 11.04
#